data_AF-A0A843WYK8-F1
#
_entry.id   AF-A0A843WYK8-F1
#
_cell.length_a   1.000
_cell.length_b   1.000
_cell.length_c   1.000
_cell.angle_alpha   90.00
_cell.angle_beta   90.00
_cell.angle_gamma   90.00
#
_symmetry.space_group_name_H-M   'P 1'
#
loop_
_entity.id
_entity.type
_entity.pdbx_description
1 polymer ?
#
loop_
_entity_poly.entity_id
_entity_poly.type
_entity_poly.pdbx_seq_one_letter_code
_entity_poly.pdbx_strand_id
1 'polypeptide(L)'
;MLDTLIFQEHVEYLWGVIPSTLLKHFEIFNSLWFNFCRLTSDGVNRIKSIVQKNSLLEKSYSLLPICIWNHWQLVVICNKGDNDMSFLMLLDSLHMGEPTRIENELKNFLKIAYEGKEMRAVADELKVIDLHVPKLTAD
;
A
#
# COMPACT_ATOMS: atom_id res chain seq x y z
N MET A 1 2.15 -15.92 -16.15
CA MET A 1 1.48 -14.88 -15.33
C MET A 1 1.88 -15.14 -13.90
N LEU A 2 2.43 -14.14 -13.22
CA LEU A 2 2.92 -14.29 -11.86
C LEU A 2 1.70 -14.54 -10.94
N ASP A 3 1.64 -15.67 -10.26
CA ASP A 3 0.62 -15.90 -9.24
C ASP A 3 1.09 -15.37 -7.87
N THR A 4 0.19 -15.37 -6.88
CA THR A 4 0.47 -14.85 -5.54
C THR A 4 1.60 -15.61 -4.83
N LEU A 5 1.78 -16.91 -5.10
CA LEU A 5 2.82 -17.71 -4.47
C LEU A 5 4.19 -17.31 -5.02
N ILE A 6 4.34 -17.27 -6.35
CA ILE A 6 5.59 -16.89 -7.00
C ILE A 6 5.96 -15.44 -6.66
N PHE A 7 4.97 -14.55 -6.57
CA PHE A 7 5.18 -13.17 -6.09
C PHE A 7 5.75 -13.16 -4.67
N GLN A 8 5.15 -13.93 -3.75
CA GLN A 8 5.58 -13.99 -2.36
C GLN A 8 7.01 -14.55 -2.22
N GLU A 9 7.33 -15.61 -2.95
CA GLU A 9 8.68 -16.19 -2.99
C GLU A 9 9.73 -15.18 -3.47
N HIS A 10 9.40 -14.39 -4.50
CA HIS A 10 10.28 -13.33 -4.99
C HIS A 10 10.48 -12.21 -3.97
N VAL A 11 9.41 -11.80 -3.28
CA VAL A 11 9.50 -10.79 -2.22
C VAL A 11 10.40 -11.28 -1.08
N GLU A 12 10.24 -12.53 -0.64
CA GLU A 12 11.06 -13.12 0.42
C GLU A 12 12.54 -13.20 0.02
N TYR A 13 12.82 -13.61 -1.22
CA TYR A 13 14.17 -13.59 -1.76
C TYR A 13 14.76 -12.17 -1.76
N LEU A 14 14.01 -11.17 -2.26
CA LEU A 14 14.45 -9.78 -2.26
C LEU A 14 14.71 -9.26 -0.85
N TRP A 15 13.84 -9.59 0.11
CA TRP A 15 14.02 -9.24 1.52
C TRP A 15 15.27 -9.87 2.13
N GLY A 16 15.68 -11.05 1.67
CA GLY A 16 16.90 -11.73 2.11
C GLY A 16 18.21 -11.09 1.59
N VAL A 17 18.16 -10.39 0.46
CA VAL A 17 19.36 -9.80 -0.19
C VAL A 17 19.51 -8.30 0.04
N ILE A 18 18.42 -7.58 0.36
CA ILE A 18 18.48 -6.14 0.63
C ILE A 18 19.13 -5.88 2.00
N PRO A 19 20.07 -4.92 2.12
CA PRO A 19 20.69 -4.59 3.41
C PRO A 19 19.67 -4.22 4.49
N SER A 20 19.85 -4.75 5.70
CA SER A 20 18.97 -4.48 6.85
C SER A 20 18.89 -2.99 7.22
N THR A 21 19.96 -2.24 6.96
CA THR A 21 20.03 -0.79 7.13
C THR A 21 19.03 -0.05 6.25
N LEU A 22 18.69 -0.60 5.09
CA LEU A 22 17.65 -0.08 4.21
C LEU A 22 16.28 -0.60 4.65
N LEU A 23 16.14 -1.92 4.85
CA LEU A 23 14.87 -2.58 5.19
C LEU A 23 14.19 -2.03 6.43
N LYS A 24 14.93 -1.46 7.39
CA LYS A 24 14.31 -0.83 8.57
C LYS A 24 13.28 0.26 8.22
N HIS A 25 13.42 0.91 7.07
CA HIS A 25 12.52 1.96 6.58
C HIS A 25 11.34 1.42 5.77
N PHE A 26 11.35 0.14 5.40
CA PHE A 26 10.35 -0.46 4.52
C PHE A 26 9.49 -1.47 5.27
N GLU A 27 8.27 -1.62 4.81
CA GLU A 27 7.47 -2.83 5.00
C GLU A 27 6.77 -3.20 3.70
N ILE A 28 6.40 -4.48 3.58
CA ILE A 28 5.61 -4.97 2.45
C ILE A 28 4.40 -5.71 2.97
N PHE A 29 3.24 -5.39 2.39
CA PHE A 29 1.97 -6.04 2.71
C PHE A 29 1.83 -7.32 1.90
N ASN A 30 1.17 -8.32 2.49
CA ASN A 30 0.70 -9.47 1.73
C ASN A 30 -0.29 -8.99 0.66
N SER A 31 -0.07 -9.39 -0.60
CA SER A 31 -0.87 -9.00 -1.78
C SER A 31 -2.36 -9.32 -1.72
N LEU A 32 -2.79 -10.17 -0.78
CA LEU A 32 -4.21 -10.45 -0.54
C LEU A 32 -4.95 -9.31 0.18
N TRP A 33 -4.26 -8.30 0.71
CA TRP A 33 -4.88 -7.19 1.46
C TRP A 33 -5.98 -6.48 0.64
N PHE A 34 -5.77 -6.30 -0.66
CA PHE A 34 -6.67 -5.57 -1.54
C PHE A 34 -8.03 -6.27 -1.70
N ASN A 35 -8.05 -7.61 -1.61
CA ASN A 35 -9.29 -8.40 -1.68
C ASN A 35 -10.24 -8.10 -0.53
N PHE A 36 -9.74 -7.54 0.57
CA PHE A 36 -10.52 -7.19 1.76
C PHE A 36 -11.04 -5.75 1.77
N CYS A 37 -10.64 -4.91 0.80
CA CYS A 37 -11.08 -3.50 0.70
C CYS A 37 -12.57 -3.31 0.41
N ARG A 38 -13.27 -4.40 0.08
CA ARG A 38 -14.74 -4.40 -0.01
C ARG A 38 -15.31 -3.98 1.35
N LEU A 39 -16.19 -2.97 1.36
CA LEU A 39 -16.85 -2.41 2.56
C LEU A 39 -17.86 -3.38 3.22
N THR A 40 -17.47 -4.63 3.40
CA THR A 40 -18.19 -5.64 4.18
C THR A 40 -17.62 -5.67 5.59
N SER A 41 -18.43 -6.07 6.58
CA SER A 41 -17.98 -6.15 7.97
C SER A 41 -16.78 -7.09 8.15
N ASP A 42 -16.72 -8.21 7.41
CA ASP A 42 -15.57 -9.12 7.42
C ASP A 42 -14.32 -8.47 6.82
N GLY A 43 -14.46 -7.78 5.67
CA GLY A 43 -13.36 -7.07 5.03
C GLY A 43 -12.74 -6.02 5.94
N VAL A 44 -13.57 -5.19 6.57
CA VAL A 44 -13.13 -4.17 7.54
C VAL A 44 -12.35 -4.79 8.70
N ASN A 45 -12.83 -5.89 9.28
CA ASN A 45 -12.15 -6.57 10.38
C ASN A 45 -10.80 -7.16 9.95
N ARG A 46 -10.72 -7.73 8.75
CA ARG A 46 -9.46 -8.25 8.19
C ARG A 46 -8.45 -7.13 7.94
N ILE A 47 -8.88 -6.00 7.37
CA ILE A 47 -8.00 -4.83 7.18
C ILE A 47 -7.48 -4.34 8.53
N LYS A 48 -8.35 -4.18 9.54
CA LYS A 48 -7.93 -3.80 10.89
C LYS A 48 -6.90 -4.77 11.46
N SER A 49 -7.10 -6.08 11.31
CA SER A 49 -6.13 -7.08 11.76
C SER A 49 -4.79 -6.98 11.03
N ILE A 50 -4.80 -6.76 9.71
CA ILE A 50 -3.57 -6.57 8.91
C ILE A 50 -2.83 -5.32 9.38
N VAL A 51 -3.53 -4.21 9.52
CA VAL A 51 -2.94 -2.93 9.94
C VAL A 51 -2.41 -2.97 11.37
N GLN A 52 -3.07 -3.68 12.28
CA GLN A 52 -2.57 -3.87 13.65
C GLN A 52 -1.28 -4.69 13.72
N LYS A 53 -1.04 -5.57 12.74
CA LYS A 53 0.18 -6.38 12.64
C LYS A 53 1.31 -5.66 11.91
N ASN A 54 1.03 -4.53 11.27
CA ASN A 54 1.96 -3.79 10.42
C ASN A 54 2.31 -2.41 11.00
N SER A 55 3.50 -1.95 10.67
CA SER A 55 4.08 -0.67 11.07
C SER A 55 3.79 0.43 10.04
N LEU A 56 2.61 0.39 9.40
CA LEU A 56 2.16 1.26 8.28
C LEU A 56 2.45 2.74 8.44
N LEU A 57 2.45 3.23 9.68
CA LEU A 57 2.62 4.64 10.02
C LEU A 57 4.00 4.95 10.62
N GLU A 58 4.81 3.92 10.87
CA GLU A 58 6.14 4.03 11.47
C GLU A 58 7.24 3.83 10.41
N LYS A 59 6.94 3.09 9.33
CA LYS A 59 7.85 2.89 8.20
C LYS A 59 7.84 4.09 7.28
N SER A 60 9.01 4.49 6.78
CA SER A 60 9.10 5.55 5.77
C SER A 60 8.40 5.15 4.46
N TYR A 61 8.40 3.85 4.15
CA TYR A 61 7.79 3.31 2.94
C TYR A 61 7.00 2.05 3.23
N SER A 62 5.71 2.05 2.90
CA SER A 62 4.89 0.83 2.93
C SER A 62 4.55 0.41 1.51
N LEU A 63 4.96 -0.80 1.14
CA LEU A 63 4.79 -1.39 -0.18
C LEU A 63 3.52 -2.25 -0.18
N LEU A 64 2.52 -1.85 -0.98
CA LEU A 64 1.21 -2.45 -1.07
C LEU A 64 1.03 -3.06 -2.47
N PRO A 65 1.42 -4.32 -2.68
CA PRO A 65 1.22 -4.98 -3.96
C PRO A 65 -0.26 -5.25 -4.19
N ILE A 66 -0.73 -5.00 -5.42
CA ILE A 66 -2.12 -5.17 -5.86
C ILE A 66 -2.11 -6.05 -7.11
N CYS A 67 -3.03 -7.00 -7.19
CA CYS A 67 -3.29 -7.78 -8.40
C CYS A 67 -4.77 -7.66 -8.78
N ILE A 68 -5.06 -6.96 -9.88
CA ILE A 68 -6.42 -6.78 -10.41
C ILE A 68 -6.45 -7.33 -11.83
N TRP A 69 -7.39 -8.23 -12.12
CA TRP A 69 -7.54 -8.85 -13.44
C TRP A 69 -6.22 -9.41 -14.00
N ASN A 70 -5.45 -10.04 -13.11
CA ASN A 70 -4.12 -10.59 -13.37
C ASN A 70 -3.04 -9.59 -13.80
N HIS A 71 -3.25 -8.31 -13.52
CA HIS A 71 -2.27 -7.27 -13.68
C HIS A 71 -1.72 -6.87 -12.32
N TRP A 72 -0.40 -6.96 -12.15
CA TRP A 72 0.29 -6.56 -10.93
C TRP A 72 0.65 -5.09 -10.96
N GLN A 73 0.33 -4.41 -9.86
CA GLN A 73 0.66 -3.02 -9.62
C GLN A 73 1.22 -2.91 -8.20
N LEU A 74 1.99 -1.85 -7.94
CA LEU A 74 2.52 -1.59 -6.62
C LEU A 74 2.16 -0.19 -6.18
N VAL A 75 1.45 -0.10 -5.05
CA VAL A 75 1.24 1.17 -4.36
C VAL A 75 2.34 1.33 -3.33
N VAL A 76 2.95 2.51 -3.28
CA VAL A 76 3.91 2.89 -2.26
C VAL A 76 3.30 4.02 -1.45
N ILE A 77 3.09 3.79 -0.15
CA ILE A 77 2.81 4.85 0.81
C ILE A 77 4.15 5.41 1.25
N CYS A 78 4.40 6.67 0.91
CA CYS A 78 5.58 7.40 1.34
C CYS A 78 5.22 8.23 2.56
N ASN A 79 5.52 7.70 3.73
CA ASN A 79 5.43 8.46 4.97
C ASN A 79 6.70 9.31 5.08
N LYS A 80 6.60 10.60 4.73
CA LYS A 80 7.56 11.56 5.28
C LYS A 80 7.33 11.58 6.80
N GLY A 81 8.40 11.64 7.60
CA GLY A 81 8.30 11.79 9.06
C GLY A 81 7.63 13.12 9.48
N ASP A 82 8.13 13.78 10.52
CA ASP A 82 7.53 14.98 11.15
C ASP A 82 7.20 16.21 10.23
N ASN A 83 7.40 16.14 8.91
CA ASN A 83 7.24 17.27 7.97
C ASN A 83 6.08 17.08 6.95
N ASP A 84 4.91 16.77 7.49
CA ASP A 84 3.59 17.27 7.07
C ASP A 84 2.90 16.82 5.78
N MET A 85 3.44 15.97 4.90
CA MET A 85 2.57 15.32 3.88
C MET A 85 3.06 13.92 3.49
N SER A 86 2.21 12.92 3.77
CA SER A 86 2.32 11.59 3.18
C SER A 86 1.74 11.61 1.77
N PHE A 87 2.39 10.92 0.82
CA PHE A 87 1.88 10.80 -0.55
C PHE A 87 1.82 9.34 -1.00
N LEU A 88 0.96 9.06 -1.97
CA LEU A 88 0.82 7.74 -2.57
C LEU A 88 1.48 7.73 -3.94
N MET A 89 2.21 6.67 -4.24
CA MET A 89 2.74 6.44 -5.59
C MET A 89 2.18 5.12 -6.13
N LEU A 90 1.53 5.17 -7.30
CA LEU A 90 1.09 3.98 -8.02
C LEU A 90 2.09 3.66 -9.13
N LEU A 91 2.81 2.56 -8.96
CA LEU A 91 3.69 1.98 -9.96
C LEU A 91 2.89 0.97 -10.80
N ASP A 92 2.61 1.36 -12.03
CA ASP A 92 1.86 0.56 -13.00
C ASP A 92 2.61 0.52 -14.33
N SER A 93 3.15 -0.66 -14.66
CA SER A 93 3.95 -0.86 -15.88
C SER A 93 3.13 -0.82 -17.16
N LEU A 94 1.81 -1.06 -17.10
CA LEU A 94 0.94 -1.05 -18.27
C LEU A 94 0.11 0.23 -18.37
N HIS A 95 0.13 1.09 -17.34
CA HIS A 95 -0.73 2.26 -17.21
C HIS A 95 -2.22 1.93 -17.46
N MET A 96 -2.63 0.70 -17.16
CA MET A 96 -3.97 0.16 -17.43
C MET A 96 -4.83 0.05 -16.18
N GLY A 97 -4.24 0.12 -14.98
CA GLY A 97 -5.03 0.02 -13.77
C GLY A 97 -5.70 1.34 -13.48
N GLU A 98 -7.03 1.32 -13.50
CA GLU A 98 -7.95 2.42 -13.26
C GLU A 98 -7.53 3.26 -12.03
N PRO A 99 -6.73 4.34 -12.18
CA PRO A 99 -6.04 4.97 -11.05
C PRO A 99 -7.06 5.57 -10.07
N THR A 100 -8.14 6.14 -10.58
CA THR A 100 -9.25 6.68 -9.79
C THR A 100 -9.94 5.63 -8.92
N ARG A 101 -10.10 4.40 -9.42
CA ARG A 101 -10.70 3.31 -8.64
C ARG A 101 -9.74 2.86 -7.54
N ILE A 102 -8.48 2.67 -7.88
CA ILE A 102 -7.42 2.30 -6.93
C ILE A 102 -7.30 3.37 -5.84
N GLU A 103 -7.34 4.65 -6.21
CA GLU A 103 -7.31 5.78 -5.29
C GLU A 103 -8.47 5.73 -4.28
N ASN A 104 -9.70 5.48 -4.75
CA ASN A 104 -10.87 5.39 -3.88
C ASN A 104 -10.77 4.21 -2.89
N GLU A 105 -10.33 3.04 -3.37
CA GLU A 105 -10.13 1.86 -2.51
C GLU A 105 -8.99 2.09 -1.50
N LEU A 106 -7.91 2.76 -1.91
CA LEU A 106 -6.81 3.16 -1.03
C LEU A 106 -7.27 4.14 0.04
N LYS A 107 -8.07 5.14 -0.31
CA LYS A 107 -8.64 6.09 0.66
C LYS A 107 -9.51 5.35 1.70
N ASN A 108 -10.30 4.38 1.28
CA ASN A 108 -11.09 3.53 2.18
C ASN A 108 -10.18 2.68 3.09
N PHE A 109 -9.17 2.02 2.52
CA PHE A 109 -8.20 1.24 3.27
C PHE A 109 -7.50 2.08 4.34
N LEU A 110 -6.96 3.25 3.95
CA LEU A 110 -6.28 4.14 4.88
C LEU A 110 -7.25 4.61 5.96
N LYS A 111 -8.47 5.05 5.62
CA LYS A 111 -9.47 5.42 6.63
C LYS A 111 -9.69 4.31 7.67
N ILE A 112 -9.88 3.07 7.24
CA ILE A 112 -10.04 1.91 8.14
C ILE A 112 -8.77 1.67 8.96
N ALA A 113 -7.60 1.82 8.35
CA ALA A 113 -6.31 1.65 8.99
C ALA A 113 -6.09 2.65 10.14
N TYR A 114 -6.37 3.93 9.89
CA TYR A 114 -6.21 5.00 10.89
C TYR A 114 -7.27 4.94 11.99
N GLU A 115 -8.53 4.65 11.64
CA GLU A 115 -9.57 4.38 12.64
C GLU A 115 -9.21 3.17 13.52
N GLY A 116 -8.62 2.12 12.94
CA GLY A 116 -8.20 0.91 13.64
C GLY A 116 -7.01 1.11 14.59
N LYS A 117 -6.20 2.16 14.39
CA LYS A 117 -5.11 2.58 15.28
C LYS A 117 -5.52 3.70 16.26
N GLU A 118 -6.81 4.04 16.31
CA GLU A 118 -7.36 5.17 17.09
C GLU A 118 -6.75 6.55 16.74
N MET A 119 -6.11 6.66 15.58
CA MET A 119 -5.44 7.88 15.11
C MET A 119 -6.42 8.76 14.32
N ARG A 120 -7.49 9.22 14.99
CA ARG A 120 -8.57 10.01 14.35
C ARG A 120 -8.10 11.33 13.74
N ALA A 121 -7.11 12.00 14.33
CA ALA A 121 -6.61 13.28 13.82
C ALA A 121 -5.99 13.16 12.42
N VAL A 122 -5.29 12.05 12.15
CA VAL A 122 -4.63 11.81 10.85
C VAL A 122 -5.64 11.40 9.78
N ALA A 123 -6.77 10.76 10.17
CA ALA A 123 -7.80 10.32 9.23
C ALA A 123 -8.44 11.46 8.41
N ASP A 124 -8.51 12.67 8.98
CA ASP A 124 -9.00 13.86 8.28
C ASP A 124 -7.98 14.47 7.32
N GLU A 125 -6.68 14.30 7.58
CA GLU A 125 -5.57 14.73 6.71
C GLU A 125 -5.44 13.84 5.46
N LEU A 126 -5.87 12.57 5.54
CA LEU A 126 -5.87 11.63 4.40
C LEU A 126 -6.74 12.06 3.23
N LYS A 127 -7.70 12.95 3.45
CA LYS A 127 -8.55 13.52 2.39
C LYS A 127 -7.72 14.28 1.35
N VAL A 128 -6.48 14.67 1.70
CA VAL A 128 -5.56 15.48 0.90
C VAL A 128 -4.39 14.67 0.34
N ILE A 129 -4.35 13.34 0.56
CA ILE A 129 -3.25 12.53 0.03
C ILE A 129 -3.42 12.36 -1.49
N ASP A 130 -2.51 12.96 -2.24
CA ASP A 130 -2.45 12.85 -3.69
C ASP A 130 -1.90 11.47 -4.11
N LEU A 131 -2.57 10.85 -5.08
CA LEU A 131 -2.06 9.68 -5.78
C LEU A 131 -1.23 10.10 -6.99
N HIS A 132 0.09 9.97 -6.87
CA HIS A 132 1.01 10.18 -7.97
C HIS A 132 1.14 8.91 -8.81
N VAL A 133 0.86 9.03 -10.11
CA VAL A 133 1.15 7.98 -11.10
C VAL A 133 2.35 8.47 -11.90
N PRO A 134 3.58 7.95 -11.66
CA PRO A 134 4.75 8.34 -12.44
C PRO A 134 4.51 8.02 -13.91
N LYS A 135 4.79 8.98 -14.79
CA LYS A 135 4.86 8.72 -16.23
C LYS A 135 6.25 8.21 -16.54
N LEU A 136 6.34 7.11 -17.27
CA LEU A 136 7.60 6.70 -17.87
C LEU A 136 7.89 7.68 -19.02
N THR A 137 8.88 8.55 -18.84
CA THR A 137 9.49 9.26 -19.97
C THR A 137 10.44 8.29 -20.64
N ALA A 138 10.20 7.98 -21.91
CA ALA A 138 11.21 7.34 -22.74
C ALA A 138 12.28 8.41 -23.01
N ASP A 139 13.50 8.18 -22.54
CA ASP A 139 14.70 8.93 -22.95
C ASP A 139 15.12 8.50 -24.37
#